data_AF-A0A1U7GRZ4-F1
#
_entry.id   AF-A0A1U7GRZ4-F1
#
_cell.length_a   1.000
_cell.length_b   1.000
_cell.length_c   1.000
_cell.angle_alpha   90.00
_cell.angle_beta   90.00
_cell.angle_gamma   90.00
#
_symmetry.space_group_name_H-M   'P 1'
#
loop_
_entity.id
_entity.type
_entity.pdbx_description
1 polymer ?
#
loop_
_entity_poly.entity_id
_entity_poly.type
_entity_poly.pdbx_seq_one_letter_code
_entity_poly.pdbx_strand_id
1 'polypeptide(L)'
;MGIAPSERDFEGARRGACGDASAYRLSFLVLLLGFSALTFAATSTGSPSDLADRPRVLTTLLTVTGPFTGAIARGGQSCCLEFSTWLAMWLAPAPVVALGSRLLLGGRGGAAGAVGVALWTLGRFVWLAGGIVSFGHAFG
;
A
#
# COMPACT_ATOMS: atom_id res chain seq x y z
N MET A 1 31.93 34.31 11.42
CA MET A 1 31.93 34.26 9.94
C MET A 1 31.22 32.98 9.53
N GLY A 2 29.94 33.05 9.13
CA GLY A 2 29.20 31.89 8.65
C GLY A 2 29.42 31.73 7.15
N ILE A 3 29.92 30.57 6.72
CA ILE A 3 30.05 30.25 5.29
C ILE A 3 28.63 30.08 4.74
N ALA A 4 28.25 30.93 3.79
CA ALA A 4 26.97 30.78 3.11
C ALA A 4 26.99 29.49 2.26
N PRO A 5 25.93 28.67 2.30
CA PRO A 5 25.87 27.44 1.52
C PRO A 5 25.99 27.72 0.02
N SER A 6 26.76 26.89 -0.68
CA SER A 6 27.06 27.02 -2.11
C SER A 6 25.85 26.63 -2.96
N GLU A 7 25.66 27.24 -4.14
CA GLU A 7 24.64 26.82 -5.11
C GLU A 7 24.72 25.32 -5.45
N ARG A 8 25.92 24.74 -5.41
CA ARG A 8 26.12 23.30 -5.65
C ARG A 8 25.50 22.42 -4.56
N ASP A 9 25.45 22.92 -3.33
CA ASP A 9 24.84 22.20 -2.20
C ASP A 9 23.32 22.13 -2.37
N PHE A 10 22.70 23.21 -2.88
CA PHE A 10 21.28 23.26 -3.19
C PHE A 10 20.89 22.37 -4.38
N GLU A 11 21.72 22.32 -5.43
CA GLU A 11 21.49 21.40 -6.56
C GLU A 11 21.58 19.93 -6.15
N GLY A 12 22.58 19.58 -5.33
CA GLY A 12 22.73 18.21 -4.79
C GLY A 12 21.51 17.78 -3.97
N ALA A 13 21.03 18.65 -3.07
CA ALA A 13 19.83 18.41 -2.28
C ALA A 13 18.57 18.25 -3.14
N ARG A 14 18.39 19.08 -4.18
CA ARG A 14 17.24 18.97 -5.10
C ARG A 14 17.25 17.67 -5.89
N ARG A 15 18.41 17.25 -6.41
CA ARG A 15 18.51 16.01 -7.20
C ARG A 15 18.25 14.77 -6.33
N GLY A 16 18.75 14.75 -5.10
CA GLY A 16 18.46 13.68 -4.13
C GLY A 16 16.98 13.59 -3.77
N ALA A 17 16.35 14.72 -3.43
CA ALA A 17 14.92 14.75 -3.10
C ALA A 17 14.01 14.33 -4.27
N CYS A 18 14.38 14.68 -5.50
CA CYS A 18 13.63 14.30 -6.70
C CYS A 18 13.76 12.80 -7.03
N GLY A 19 14.94 12.21 -6.81
CA GLY A 19 15.20 10.78 -7.01
C GLY A 19 14.45 9.91 -6.00
N ASP A 20 14.49 10.27 -4.71
CA ASP A 20 13.79 9.51 -3.66
C ASP A 20 12.29 9.53 -3.87
N ALA A 21 11.71 10.70 -4.15
CA ALA A 21 10.28 10.84 -4.38
C ALA A 21 9.78 10.00 -5.56
N SER A 22 10.60 9.77 -6.58
CA SER A 22 10.25 8.91 -7.71
C SER A 22 10.28 7.43 -7.32
N ALA A 23 11.27 6.99 -6.54
CA ALA A 23 11.38 5.62 -6.06
C ALA A 23 10.17 5.21 -5.20
N TYR A 24 9.77 6.03 -4.22
CA TYR A 24 8.58 5.74 -3.40
C TYR A 24 7.30 5.68 -4.24
N ARG A 25 7.16 6.55 -5.24
CA ARG A 25 6.02 6.53 -6.18
C ARG A 25 6.03 5.28 -7.04
N LEU A 26 7.19 4.89 -7.58
CA LEU A 26 7.32 3.72 -8.45
C LEU A 26 7.04 2.43 -7.65
N SER A 27 7.60 2.29 -6.45
CA SER A 27 7.29 1.17 -5.56
C SER A 27 5.80 1.11 -5.21
N PHE A 28 5.18 2.26 -4.92
CA PHE A 28 3.74 2.32 -4.67
C PHE A 28 2.93 1.90 -5.90
N LEU A 29 3.28 2.39 -7.08
CA LEU A 29 2.60 2.04 -8.33
C LEU A 29 2.76 0.55 -8.69
N VAL A 30 3.95 -0.02 -8.52
CA VAL A 30 4.20 -1.45 -8.78
C VAL A 30 3.40 -2.32 -7.82
N LEU A 31 3.39 -2.00 -6.52
CA LEU A 31 2.57 -2.71 -5.54
C LEU A 31 1.08 -2.58 -5.84
N LEU A 32 0.64 -1.37 -6.18
CA LEU A 32 -0.76 -1.09 -6.51
C LEU A 32 -1.19 -1.89 -7.75
N LEU A 33 -0.41 -1.85 -8.84
CA LEU A 33 -0.71 -2.58 -10.07
C LEU A 33 -0.68 -4.09 -9.84
N GLY A 34 0.32 -4.61 -9.13
CA GLY A 34 0.41 -6.04 -8.81
C GLY A 34 -0.80 -6.51 -8.00
N PHE A 35 -1.20 -5.74 -6.98
CA PHE A 35 -2.36 -6.07 -6.17
C PHE A 35 -3.68 -5.93 -6.94
N SER A 36 -3.82 -4.88 -7.75
CA SER A 36 -4.97 -4.71 -8.62
C SER A 36 -5.10 -5.84 -9.63
N ALA A 37 -3.99 -6.32 -10.22
CA ALA A 37 -3.99 -7.45 -11.13
C ALA A 37 -4.39 -8.76 -10.43
N LEU A 38 -3.87 -9.02 -9.22
CA LEU A 38 -4.25 -10.18 -8.41
C LEU A 38 -5.73 -10.13 -8.01
N THR A 39 -6.21 -8.96 -7.58
CA THR A 39 -7.62 -8.74 -7.22
C THR A 39 -8.51 -8.92 -8.43
N PHE A 40 -8.13 -8.36 -9.58
CA PHE A 40 -8.84 -8.55 -10.84
C PHE A 40 -8.93 -10.03 -11.17
N ALA A 41 -7.81 -10.75 -11.22
CA ALA A 41 -7.77 -12.18 -11.49
C ALA A 41 -8.68 -12.98 -10.54
N ALA A 42 -8.64 -12.69 -9.24
CA ALA A 42 -9.49 -13.34 -8.23
C ALA A 42 -10.99 -13.04 -8.42
N THR A 43 -11.33 -11.84 -8.91
CA THR A 43 -12.73 -11.48 -9.20
C THR A 43 -13.23 -11.98 -10.55
N SER A 44 -12.33 -12.23 -11.51
CA SER A 44 -12.62 -12.66 -12.88
C SER A 44 -12.93 -14.15 -13.01
N THR A 45 -12.72 -14.96 -11.98
CA THR A 45 -12.99 -16.40 -11.99
C THR A 45 -14.48 -16.76 -11.77
N GLY A 46 -15.37 -15.77 -11.68
CA GLY A 46 -16.81 -15.97 -11.52
C GLY A 46 -17.57 -16.19 -12.84
N SER A 47 -18.77 -16.75 -12.75
CA SER A 47 -19.71 -16.89 -13.88
C SER A 47 -19.98 -15.53 -14.55
N PRO A 48 -20.11 -15.46 -15.89
CA PRO A 48 -20.44 -14.23 -16.63
C PRO A 48 -21.66 -13.47 -16.10
N SER A 49 -22.62 -14.18 -15.48
CA SER A 49 -23.82 -13.59 -14.87
C SER A 49 -23.53 -12.75 -13.62
N ASP A 50 -22.49 -13.07 -12.85
CA ASP A 50 -22.09 -12.33 -11.63
C ASP A 50 -21.17 -11.13 -11.93
N LEU A 51 -20.59 -11.09 -13.13
CA LEU A 51 -19.65 -10.05 -13.54
C LEU A 51 -20.35 -8.76 -13.99
N ALA A 52 -21.61 -8.85 -14.43
CA ALA A 52 -22.40 -7.69 -14.87
C ALA A 52 -22.78 -6.76 -13.69
N ASP A 53 -22.92 -7.31 -12.48
CA ASP A 53 -23.34 -6.58 -11.28
C ASP A 53 -22.19 -6.15 -10.35
N ARG A 54 -20.93 -6.51 -10.65
CA ARG A 54 -19.80 -6.14 -9.78
C ARG A 54 -19.27 -4.74 -10.13
N PRO A 55 -19.45 -3.73 -9.24
CA PRO A 55 -19.03 -2.38 -9.53
C PRO A 55 -17.50 -2.29 -9.46
N ARG A 56 -16.87 -1.79 -10.53
CA ARG A 56 -15.42 -1.53 -10.61
C ARG A 56 -14.89 -0.64 -9.47
N VAL A 57 -15.77 0.15 -8.87
CA VAL A 57 -15.52 0.97 -7.67
C VAL A 57 -15.24 0.11 -6.44
N LEU A 58 -15.89 -1.04 -6.30
CA LEU A 58 -15.59 -1.99 -5.23
C LEU A 58 -14.16 -2.48 -5.36
N THR A 59 -13.71 -2.86 -6.56
CA THR A 59 -12.35 -3.39 -6.79
C THR A 59 -11.26 -2.40 -6.39
N THR A 60 -11.50 -1.10 -6.60
CA THR A 60 -10.58 -0.04 -6.18
C THR A 60 -10.62 0.17 -4.66
N LEU A 61 -11.83 0.18 -4.07
CA LEU A 61 -11.99 0.25 -2.62
C LEU A 61 -11.34 -0.94 -1.92
N LEU A 62 -11.53 -2.16 -2.42
CA LEU A 62 -10.90 -3.40 -1.96
C LEU A 62 -9.37 -3.25 -1.92
N THR A 63 -8.79 -2.71 -3.00
CA THR A 63 -7.34 -2.52 -3.11
C THR A 63 -6.78 -1.52 -2.09
N VAL A 64 -7.49 -0.41 -1.83
CA VAL A 64 -7.00 0.63 -0.90
C VAL A 64 -7.25 0.25 0.56
N THR A 65 -8.36 -0.44 0.82
CA THR A 65 -8.81 -0.77 2.19
C THR A 65 -8.10 -1.98 2.80
N GLY A 66 -7.21 -2.65 2.06
CA GLY A 66 -6.38 -3.76 2.56
C GLY A 66 -7.22 -4.81 3.30
N PRO A 67 -7.12 -4.95 4.63
CA PRO A 67 -7.82 -5.96 5.43
C PRO A 67 -9.36 -5.89 5.40
N PHE A 68 -9.99 -4.85 4.86
CA PHE A 68 -11.47 -4.80 4.75
C PHE A 68 -12.00 -5.41 3.44
N THR A 69 -11.12 -5.98 2.63
CA THR A 69 -11.46 -6.57 1.33
C THR A 69 -12.58 -7.63 1.46
N GLY A 70 -12.47 -8.57 2.40
CA GLY A 70 -13.46 -9.62 2.62
C GLY A 70 -14.82 -9.10 3.09
N ALA A 71 -14.82 -8.14 4.03
CA ALA A 71 -16.05 -7.51 4.51
C ALA A 71 -16.82 -6.83 3.37
N ILE A 72 -16.13 -6.06 2.53
CA ILE A 72 -16.73 -5.38 1.38
C ILE A 72 -17.27 -6.39 0.36
N ALA A 73 -16.52 -7.47 0.08
CA ALA A 73 -16.94 -8.51 -0.86
C ALA A 73 -18.24 -9.22 -0.44
N ARG A 74 -18.53 -9.28 0.87
CA ARG A 74 -19.75 -9.86 1.44
C ARG A 74 -20.79 -8.80 1.86
N GLY A 75 -20.67 -7.56 1.37
CA GLY A 75 -21.64 -6.50 1.66
C GLY A 75 -21.67 -6.05 3.12
N GLY A 76 -20.55 -6.19 3.84
CA GLY A 76 -20.42 -5.74 5.23
C GLY A 76 -21.05 -6.68 6.26
N GLN A 77 -21.25 -7.96 5.94
CA GLN A 77 -21.70 -8.97 6.92
C GLN A 77 -20.88 -8.90 8.21
N SER A 78 -21.55 -8.98 9.37
CA SER A 78 -20.95 -8.75 10.69
C SER A 78 -19.75 -9.65 10.96
N CYS A 79 -19.81 -10.93 10.61
CA CYS A 79 -18.70 -11.88 10.79
C CYS A 79 -17.44 -11.49 9.98
N CYS A 80 -17.62 -11.05 8.73
CA CYS A 80 -16.51 -10.63 7.88
C CYS A 80 -15.96 -9.27 8.31
N LEU A 81 -16.83 -8.38 8.79
CA LEU A 81 -16.45 -7.07 9.31
C LEU A 81 -15.65 -7.19 10.61
N GLU A 82 -16.08 -8.05 11.53
CA GLU A 82 -15.39 -8.31 12.79
C GLU A 82 -14.00 -8.88 12.53
N PHE A 83 -13.90 -9.91 11.69
CA PHE A 83 -12.61 -10.49 11.28
C PHE A 83 -11.71 -9.44 10.60
N SER A 84 -12.25 -8.67 9.66
CA SER A 84 -11.50 -7.62 8.96
C SER A 84 -11.00 -6.54 9.92
N THR A 85 -11.79 -6.17 10.92
CA THR A 85 -11.44 -5.17 11.93
C THR A 85 -10.34 -5.68 12.85
N TRP A 86 -10.47 -6.93 13.32
CA TRP A 86 -9.43 -7.60 14.11
C TRP A 86 -8.12 -7.66 13.32
N LEU A 87 -8.18 -8.10 12.05
CA LEU A 87 -7.01 -8.17 11.17
C LEU A 87 -6.40 -6.78 10.93
N ALA A 88 -7.23 -5.76 10.70
CA ALA A 88 -6.79 -4.39 10.54
C ALA A 88 -6.06 -3.87 11.77
N MET A 89 -6.51 -4.19 12.98
CA MET A 89 -5.85 -3.78 14.22
C MET A 89 -4.42 -4.33 14.31
N TRP A 90 -4.22 -5.59 13.91
CA TRP A 90 -2.89 -6.21 13.89
C TRP A 90 -1.99 -5.69 12.77
N LEU A 91 -2.56 -5.34 11.62
CA LEU A 91 -1.80 -4.88 10.46
C LEU A 91 -1.61 -3.36 10.40
N ALA A 92 -2.40 -2.57 11.13
CA ALA A 92 -2.34 -1.10 11.17
C ALA A 92 -0.96 -0.52 11.55
N PRO A 93 -0.15 -1.15 12.43
CA PRO A 93 1.21 -0.66 12.69
C PRO A 93 2.09 -0.64 11.43
N ALA A 94 1.88 -1.55 10.47
CA ALA A 94 2.72 -1.67 9.28
C ALA A 94 2.69 -0.42 8.37
N PRO A 95 1.53 0.10 7.92
CA PRO A 95 1.47 1.35 7.15
C PRO A 95 1.88 2.57 7.98
N VAL A 96 1.70 2.56 9.31
CA VAL A 96 2.15 3.63 10.20
C VAL A 96 3.68 3.68 10.23
N VAL A 97 4.35 2.52 10.40
CA VAL A 97 5.82 2.42 10.35
C VAL A 97 6.35 2.79 8.97
N ALA A 98 5.69 2.33 7.89
CA ALA A 98 6.04 2.73 6.53
C ALA A 98 5.94 4.25 6.32
N LEU A 99 4.85 4.88 6.78
CA LEU A 99 4.69 6.32 6.66
C LEU A 99 5.73 7.06 7.52
N GLY A 100 5.99 6.58 8.74
CA GLY A 100 7.03 7.09 9.62
C GLY A 100 8.42 6.98 8.99
N SER A 101 8.77 5.86 8.36
CA SER A 101 10.07 5.69 7.69
C SER A 101 10.22 6.69 6.54
N ARG A 102 9.16 6.95 5.78
CA ARG A 102 9.17 7.98 4.73
C ARG A 102 9.36 9.39 5.30
N LEU A 103 8.73 9.72 6.42
CA LEU A 103 8.86 11.04 7.04
C LEU A 103 10.24 11.25 7.69
N LEU A 104 10.81 10.20 8.28
CA LEU A 104 12.08 10.27 9.02
C LEU A 104 13.32 10.07 8.13
N LEU A 105 13.21 9.24 7.09
CA LEU A 105 14.30 8.83 6.22
C LEU A 105 14.18 9.39 4.79
N GLY A 106 13.05 10.01 4.45
CA GLY A 106 12.85 10.64 3.13
C GLY A 106 13.83 11.79 2.91
N GLY A 107 14.52 11.77 1.76
CA GLY A 107 15.53 12.77 1.41
C GLY A 107 16.92 12.49 1.99
N ARG A 108 17.11 11.38 2.73
CA ARG A 108 18.44 10.91 3.15
C ARG A 108 19.00 9.98 2.07
N GLY A 109 20.14 10.35 1.49
CA GLY A 109 20.86 9.48 0.55
C GLY A 109 21.49 8.25 1.20
N GLY A 110 21.94 7.30 0.36
CA GLY A 110 22.70 6.12 0.78
C GLY A 110 21.85 5.06 1.50
N ALA A 111 22.44 4.36 2.47
CA ALA A 111 21.81 3.23 3.16
C ALA A 111 20.51 3.62 3.90
N ALA A 112 20.43 4.84 4.45
CA ALA A 112 19.24 5.30 5.17
C ALA A 112 18.02 5.46 4.23
N GLY A 113 18.23 5.99 3.03
CA GLY A 113 17.18 6.08 2.00
C GLY A 113 16.71 4.71 1.54
N ALA A 114 17.64 3.79 1.30
CA ALA A 114 17.32 2.41 0.93
C ALA A 114 16.48 1.69 2.00
N VAL A 115 16.86 1.84 3.28
CA VAL A 115 16.07 1.32 4.42
C VAL A 115 14.68 1.96 4.47
N GLY A 116 14.57 3.26 4.23
CA GLY A 116 13.28 3.96 4.16
C GLY A 116 12.35 3.39 3.09
N VAL A 117 12.87 3.16 1.88
CA VAL A 117 12.12 2.55 0.76
C VAL A 117 11.76 1.09 1.07
N ALA A 118 12.67 0.33 1.68
CA ALA A 118 12.40 -1.05 2.08
C ALA A 118 11.28 -1.15 3.13
N LEU A 119 11.35 -0.35 4.19
CA LEU A 119 10.31 -0.27 5.22
C LEU A 119 8.97 0.20 4.66
N TRP A 120 9.00 1.19 3.75
CA TRP A 120 7.80 1.64 3.05
C TRP A 120 7.14 0.52 2.24
N THR A 121 7.94 -0.19 1.46
CA THR A 121 7.49 -1.29 0.61
C THR A 121 6.95 -2.44 1.45
N LEU A 122 7.66 -2.82 2.52
CA LEU A 122 7.27 -3.90 3.41
C LEU A 122 5.97 -3.58 4.16
N GLY A 123 5.83 -2.37 4.70
CA GLY A 123 4.61 -1.99 5.41
C GLY A 123 3.38 -1.93 4.49
N ARG A 124 3.55 -1.49 3.24
CA ARG A 124 2.50 -1.56 2.21
C ARG A 124 2.18 -3.00 1.83
N PHE A 125 3.19 -3.84 1.66
CA PHE A 125 3.00 -5.25 1.32
C PHE A 125 2.22 -6.00 2.40
N VAL A 126 2.61 -5.82 3.67
CA VAL A 126 1.91 -6.42 4.83
C VAL A 126 0.46 -5.96 4.91
N TRP A 127 0.19 -4.66 4.69
CA TRP A 127 -1.17 -4.13 4.66
C TRP A 127 -2.02 -4.76 3.54
N LEU A 128 -1.45 -4.89 2.34
CA LEU A 128 -2.11 -5.49 1.18
C LEU A 128 -2.33 -7.00 1.36
N ALA A 129 -1.35 -7.72 1.91
CA ALA A 129 -1.48 -9.15 2.23
C ALA A 129 -2.66 -9.42 3.17
N GLY A 130 -2.95 -8.49 4.09
CA GLY A 130 -4.16 -8.51 4.91
C GLY A 130 -5.45 -8.59 4.10
N GLY A 131 -5.50 -7.96 2.93
CA GLY A 131 -6.66 -8.05 2.03
C GLY A 131 -6.86 -9.45 1.47
N ILE A 132 -5.79 -10.17 1.16
CA ILE A 132 -5.88 -11.57 0.68
C ILE A 132 -6.39 -12.48 1.79
N VAL A 133 -5.89 -12.30 3.02
CA VAL A 133 -6.33 -13.09 4.18
C VAL A 133 -7.79 -12.81 4.51
N SER A 134 -8.21 -11.54 4.50
CA SER A 134 -9.61 -11.13 4.67
C SER A 134 -10.52 -11.70 3.59
N PHE A 135 -10.07 -11.68 2.33
CA PHE A 135 -10.80 -12.27 1.22
C PHE A 135 -10.92 -13.79 1.38
N GLY A 136 -9.84 -14.48 1.77
CA GLY A 136 -9.86 -15.93 2.04
C GLY A 136 -10.90 -16.31 3.10
N HIS A 137 -10.97 -15.58 4.22
CA HIS A 137 -11.99 -15.79 5.25
C HIS A 137 -13.41 -15.55 4.74
N ALA A 138 -13.59 -14.64 3.78
CA ALA A 138 -14.91 -14.38 3.21
C ALA A 138 -15.40 -15.51 2.28
N PHE A 139 -14.55 -16.43 1.82
CA PHE A 139 -14.91 -17.48 0.85
C PHE A 139 -14.57 -18.92 1.30
N GLY A 140 -13.89 -19.10 2.42
CA GLY A 140 -13.66 -20.39 3.09
C GLY A 140 -14.66 -20.62 4.20
#